data_AF-A0ABD2N9L1-F1
#
_entry.id   AF-A0ABD2N9L1-F1
#
_cell.length_a   1.000
_cell.length_b   1.000
_cell.length_c   1.000
_cell.angle_alpha   90.00
_cell.angle_beta   90.00
_cell.angle_gamma   90.00
#
_symmetry.space_group_name_H-M   'P 1'
#
loop_
_entity.id
_entity.type
_entity.pdbx_description
1 polymer ?
#
loop_
_entity_poly.entity_id
_entity_poly.type
_entity_poly.pdbx_seq_one_letter_code
_entity_poly.pdbx_strand_id
1 'polypeptide(L)'
;MKYALIISDVRNALEILKNNLVNGNTTILTIEVKNEFVEAKNLRYKTECLWVPSHSYITNNEIADKLAAEGRQMLNPTIVRGNPKELWPAFYHEIRNRWKMEFKNVELNKGVE
;
A
#
# COMPACT_ATOMS: atom_id res chain seq x y z
N MET A 1 -1.11 19.77 -6.08
CA MET A 1 -0.70 18.60 -5.28
C MET A 1 -1.38 17.39 -5.88
N LYS A 2 -0.64 16.32 -6.17
CA LYS A 2 -1.17 15.10 -6.79
C LYS A 2 -1.30 14.02 -5.71
N TYR A 3 -2.27 13.12 -5.84
CA TYR A 3 -2.44 12.01 -4.91
C TYR A 3 -2.11 10.71 -5.62
N ALA A 4 -1.30 9.88 -4.98
CA ALA A 4 -0.94 8.56 -5.45
C ALA A 4 -1.26 7.55 -4.35
N LEU A 5 -1.87 6.44 -4.73
CA LEU A 5 -2.16 5.35 -3.81
C LEU A 5 -1.46 4.10 -4.32
N ILE A 6 -0.73 3.47 -3.43
CA ILE A 6 -0.04 2.21 -3.67
C ILE A 6 -0.82 1.13 -2.92
N ILE A 7 -1.25 0.11 -3.65
CA ILE A 7 -1.99 -1.02 -3.11
C ILE A 7 -1.12 -2.27 -3.27
N SER A 8 -0.94 -3.04 -2.20
CA SER A 8 -0.14 -4.26 -2.24
C SER A 8 -0.66 -5.27 -1.22
N ASP A 9 -0.48 -6.55 -1.53
CA ASP A 9 -0.80 -7.66 -0.65
C ASP A 9 0.32 -8.07 0.32
N VAL A 10 1.52 -7.51 0.13
CA VAL A 10 2.67 -7.76 1.00
C VAL A 10 2.67 -6.78 2.17
N ARG A 11 1.97 -7.16 3.24
CA ARG A 11 1.83 -6.32 4.45
C ARG A 11 3.17 -5.85 5.03
N ASN A 12 4.15 -6.74 5.15
CA ASN A 12 5.46 -6.42 5.73
C ASN A 12 6.19 -5.35 4.90
N ALA A 13 6.12 -5.42 3.57
CA ALA A 13 6.73 -4.41 2.70
C ALA A 13 6.11 -3.03 2.93
N LEU A 14 4.79 -2.95 3.06
CA LEU A 14 4.09 -1.69 3.34
C LEU A 14 4.44 -1.12 4.72
N GLU A 15 4.60 -1.96 5.74
CA GLU A 15 5.01 -1.54 7.09
C GLU A 15 6.44 -0.98 7.09
N ILE A 16 7.36 -1.62 6.37
CA ILE A 16 8.74 -1.13 6.20
C ILE A 16 8.77 0.25 5.51
N LEU A 17 7.90 0.47 4.52
CA LEU A 17 7.79 1.76 3.83
C LEU A 17 7.19 2.87 4.72
N LYS A 18 6.26 2.52 5.61
CA LYS A 18 5.67 3.47 6.57
C LYS A 18 6.64 3.84 7.69
N ASN A 19 7.57 2.95 8.03
CA ASN A 19 8.56 3.19 9.08
C ASN A 19 9.74 4.02 8.56
N ASN A 20 9.95 5.20 9.15
CA ASN A 20 11.05 6.10 8.78
C ASN A 20 12.44 5.64 9.27
N LEU A 21 12.50 4.60 10.10
CA LEU A 21 13.75 4.13 10.69
C LEU A 21 14.46 3.18 9.72
N VAL A 22 15.72 3.47 9.42
CA VAL A 22 16.65 2.53 8.80
C VAL A 22 17.28 1.75 9.94
N ASN A 23 17.00 0.46 10.04
CA ASN A 23 17.65 -0.44 10.99
C ASN A 23 18.72 -1.29 10.30
N GLY A 24 19.51 -2.04 11.08
CA GLY A 24 20.59 -2.89 10.55
C GLY A 24 20.16 -4.00 9.57
N ASN A 25 18.86 -4.25 9.43
CA ASN A 25 18.29 -5.23 8.50
C ASN A 25 17.74 -4.58 7.21
N THR A 26 17.94 -3.28 7.02
CA THR A 26 17.43 -2.57 5.84
C THR A 26 18.24 -2.96 4.60
N THR A 27 17.57 -3.57 3.62
CA THR A 27 18.22 -3.93 2.35
C THR A 27 18.46 -2.71 1.46
N ILE A 28 19.42 -2.80 0.54
CA ILE A 28 19.69 -1.74 -0.46
C ILE A 28 18.41 -1.38 -1.21
N LEU A 29 17.65 -2.38 -1.67
CA LEU A 29 16.36 -2.19 -2.34
C LEU A 29 15.36 -1.38 -1.50
N THR A 30 15.33 -1.57 -0.19
CA THR A 30 14.43 -0.80 0.69
C THR A 30 14.83 0.68 0.72
N ILE A 31 16.14 0.97 0.69
CA ILE A 31 16.64 2.35 0.66
C ILE A 31 16.30 3.00 -0.68
N GLU A 32 16.52 2.29 -1.79
CA GLU A 32 16.18 2.77 -3.14
C GLU A 32 14.69 3.13 -3.24
N VAL A 33 13.79 2.23 -2.82
CA VAL A 33 12.35 2.52 -2.83
C VAL A 33 12.01 3.70 -1.93
N LYS A 34 12.63 3.84 -0.75
CA LYS A 34 12.41 5.01 0.12
C LYS A 34 12.86 6.32 -0.54
N ASN A 35 13.96 6.30 -1.29
CA ASN A 35 14.42 7.48 -2.03
C ASN A 35 13.41 7.89 -3.11
N GLU A 36 12.83 6.92 -3.83
CA GLU A 36 11.75 7.17 -4.80
C GLU A 36 10.53 7.84 -4.15
N PHE A 37 10.16 7.45 -2.92
CA PHE A 37 9.08 8.12 -2.16
C PHE A 37 9.44 9.56 -1.79
N VAL A 38 10.70 9.83 -1.44
CA VAL A 38 11.19 11.19 -1.16
C VAL A 38 11.15 12.04 -2.43
N GLU A 39 11.57 11.49 -3.56
CA GLU A 39 11.49 12.17 -4.85
C GLU A 39 10.04 12.47 -5.26
N ALA A 40 9.14 11.51 -5.12
CA ALA A 40 7.71 11.71 -5.37
C ALA A 40 7.15 12.85 -4.50
N LYS A 41 7.55 12.93 -3.23
CA LYS A 41 7.18 14.03 -2.33
C LYS A 41 7.71 15.37 -2.83
N ASN A 42 8.97 15.43 -3.30
CA ASN A 42 9.55 16.64 -3.90
C ASN A 42 8.80 17.08 -5.16
N LEU A 43 8.29 16.13 -5.94
CA LEU A 43 7.41 16.35 -7.09
C LEU A 43 5.95 16.69 -6.72
N ARG A 44 5.67 16.94 -5.43
CA ARG A 44 4.34 17.28 -4.88
C ARG A 44 3.29 16.17 -5.03
N TYR A 45 3.72 14.92 -5.02
CA TYR A 45 2.82 13.78 -4.79
C TYR A 45 2.66 13.54 -3.28
N LYS A 46 1.41 13.35 -2.86
CA LYS A 46 1.08 12.73 -1.57
C LYS A 46 0.82 11.24 -1.85
N THR A 47 1.73 10.39 -1.38
CA THR A 47 1.66 8.93 -1.52
C THR A 47 1.02 8.32 -0.27
N GLU A 48 0.07 7.41 -0.47
CA GLU A 48 -0.55 6.61 0.59
C GLU A 48 -0.41 5.13 0.25
N CYS A 49 -0.31 4.28 1.27
CA CYS A 49 -0.15 2.84 1.11
C CYS A 49 -1.31 2.08 1.77
N LEU A 50 -1.97 1.23 0.98
CA LEU A 50 -3.07 0.38 1.39
C LEU A 50 -2.69 -1.09 1.26
N TRP A 51 -2.89 -1.85 2.33
CA TRP A 51 -2.77 -3.31 2.28
C TRP A 51 -4.09 -3.93 1.82
N VAL A 52 -4.02 -4.93 0.96
CA VAL A 52 -5.17 -5.78 0.60
C VAL A 52 -4.80 -7.26 0.74
N PRO A 53 -5.72 -8.14 1.12
CA PRO A 53 -5.41 -9.57 1.13
C PRO A 53 -5.26 -10.12 -0.31
N SER A 54 -4.28 -11.01 -0.49
CA SER A 54 -4.16 -11.79 -1.73
C SER A 54 -5.37 -12.73 -1.90
N HIS A 55 -5.63 -13.18 -3.13
CA HIS A 55 -6.71 -14.12 -3.48
C HIS A 55 -8.11 -13.73 -2.97
N SER A 56 -8.40 -12.43 -2.91
CA SER A 56 -9.66 -11.92 -2.36
C SER A 56 -10.64 -11.46 -3.45
N TYR A 57 -10.53 -12.03 -4.66
CA TYR A 57 -11.33 -11.67 -5.84
C TYR A 57 -11.21 -10.20 -6.26
N ILE A 58 -10.11 -9.54 -5.87
CA ILE A 58 -9.75 -8.22 -6.38
C ILE A 58 -8.98 -8.45 -7.68
N THR A 59 -9.70 -8.39 -8.80
CA THR A 59 -9.16 -8.72 -10.13
C THR A 59 -7.86 -7.98 -10.46
N ASN A 60 -7.75 -6.69 -10.12
CA ASN A 60 -6.49 -5.95 -10.32
C ASN A 60 -5.32 -6.47 -9.48
N ASN A 61 -5.55 -7.01 -8.29
CA ASN A 61 -4.50 -7.65 -7.49
C ASN A 61 -4.06 -8.96 -8.12
N GLU A 62 -5.01 -9.77 -8.59
CA GLU A 62 -4.71 -11.04 -9.27
C GLU A 62 -3.94 -10.82 -10.58
N ILE A 63 -4.26 -9.76 -11.32
CA ILE A 63 -3.49 -9.32 -12.49
C ILE A 63 -2.07 -8.93 -12.07
N ALA A 64 -1.91 -8.17 -10.98
CA ALA A 64 -0.60 -7.79 -10.46
C ALA A 64 0.22 -9.02 -10.03
N ASP A 65 -0.38 -10.00 -9.38
CA ASP A 65 0.26 -11.25 -8.97
C ASP A 65 0.72 -12.07 -10.18
N LYS A 66 -0.13 -12.16 -11.20
CA LYS A 66 0.20 -12.84 -12.47
C LYS A 66 1.37 -12.15 -13.17
N LEU A 67 1.33 -10.82 -13.28
CA LEU A 67 2.42 -10.04 -13.86
C LEU A 67 3.71 -10.15 -13.06
N ALA A 68 3.64 -10.20 -11.74
CA ALA A 68 4.81 -10.42 -10.89
C ALA A 68 5.40 -11.83 -11.08
N ALA A 69 4.55 -12.85 -11.28
CA ALA A 69 4.99 -14.21 -11.58
C ALA A 69 5.65 -14.32 -12.97
N GLU A 70 5.05 -13.73 -13.99
CA GLU A 70 5.60 -13.67 -15.35
C GLU A 70 6.89 -12.83 -15.40
N GLY A 71 6.92 -11.73 -14.65
CA GLY A 71 8.02 -10.78 -14.58
C GLY A 71 9.31 -11.34 -13.98
N ARG A 72 9.27 -12.48 -13.27
CA ARG A 72 10.49 -13.14 -12.74
C ARG A 72 11.49 -13.51 -13.81
N GLN A 73 11.02 -13.71 -15.05
CA GLN A 73 11.85 -14.09 -16.20
C GLN A 73 12.03 -12.93 -17.19
N MET A 74 11.43 -11.76 -16.93
CA MET A 74 11.50 -10.62 -17.83
C MET A 74 12.56 -9.62 -17.38
N LEU A 75 13.31 -9.07 -18.35
CA LEU A 75 14.32 -8.04 -18.09
C LEU A 75 13.72 -6.64 -17.91
N ASN A 76 12.49 -6.44 -18.39
CA ASN A 76 11.84 -5.13 -18.41
C ASN A 76 10.51 -5.15 -17.63
N PRO A 77 10.22 -4.09 -16.87
CA PRO A 77 8.95 -3.96 -16.17
C PRO A 77 7.79 -3.83 -17.17
N THR A 78 6.72 -4.58 -16.92
CA THR A 78 5.47 -4.50 -17.70
C THR A 78 4.44 -3.71 -16.92
N ILE A 79 3.87 -2.68 -17.56
CA ILE A 79 2.82 -1.83 -16.98
C ILE A 79 1.50 -2.16 -17.66
N VAL A 80 0.51 -2.61 -16.87
CA VAL A 80 -0.85 -2.87 -17.35
C VAL A 80 -1.81 -1.89 -16.68
N ARG A 81 -2.75 -1.34 -17.47
CA ARG A 81 -3.82 -0.49 -16.94
C ARG A 81 -4.97 -1.36 -16.45
N GLY A 82 -5.18 -1.37 -15.13
CA GLY A 82 -6.34 -2.01 -14.50
C GLY A 82 -7.59 -1.13 -14.52
N ASN A 83 -8.73 -1.70 -14.13
CA ASN A 83 -10.00 -0.99 -13.97
C ASN A 83 -10.13 -0.47 -12.53
N PRO A 84 -10.06 0.85 -12.27
CA PRO A 84 -10.07 1.37 -10.90
C PRO A 84 -11.34 1.02 -10.10
N LYS A 85 -12.46 0.73 -10.77
CA LYS A 85 -13.73 0.40 -10.09
C LYS A 85 -13.67 -0.90 -9.30
N GLU A 86 -12.79 -1.82 -9.69
CA GLU A 86 -12.61 -3.12 -9.01
C GLU A 86 -11.88 -2.98 -7.67
N LEU A 87 -11.29 -1.81 -7.40
CA LEU A 87 -10.64 -1.53 -6.13
C LEU A 87 -11.64 -1.01 -5.08
N TRP A 88 -12.86 -0.63 -5.48
CA TRP A 88 -13.88 -0.09 -4.56
C TRP A 88 -14.21 -0.99 -3.37
N PRO A 89 -14.37 -2.31 -3.52
CA PRO A 89 -14.62 -3.18 -2.38
C PRO A 89 -13.52 -3.11 -1.32
N ALA A 90 -12.25 -3.09 -1.74
CA ALA A 90 -11.10 -2.92 -0.85
C ALA A 90 -11.11 -1.55 -0.16
N PHE A 91 -11.43 -0.49 -0.90
CA PHE A 91 -11.58 0.85 -0.32
C PHE A 91 -12.67 0.91 0.74
N TYR A 92 -13.86 0.39 0.46
CA TYR A 92 -14.97 0.36 1.41
C TYR A 92 -14.61 -0.43 2.66
N HIS A 93 -13.95 -1.58 2.50
CA HIS A 93 -13.50 -2.40 3.61
C HIS A 93 -12.52 -1.64 4.52
N GLU A 94 -11.50 -1.00 3.93
CA GLU A 94 -10.51 -0.21 4.68
C GLU A 94 -11.13 0.99 5.40
N ILE A 95 -11.95 1.77 4.70
CA ILE A 95 -12.65 2.93 5.29
C ILE A 95 -13.46 2.44 6.50
N ARG A 96 -14.24 1.37 6.33
CA ARG A 96 -15.05 0.79 7.41
C ARG A 96 -14.19 0.33 8.59
N ASN A 97 -13.04 -0.30 8.33
CA ASN A 97 -12.13 -0.74 9.38
C ASN A 97 -11.52 0.44 10.15
N ARG A 98 -11.09 1.50 9.45
CA ARG A 98 -10.60 2.72 10.09
C ARG A 98 -11.66 3.36 10.97
N TRP A 99 -12.86 3.56 10.44
CA TRP A 99 -13.98 4.08 11.22
C TRP A 99 -14.26 3.21 12.46
N LYS A 100 -14.27 1.89 12.32
CA LYS A 100 -14.46 0.98 13.46
C LYS A 100 -13.37 1.12 14.53
N MET A 101 -12.11 1.33 14.13
CA MET A 101 -11.02 1.58 15.09
C MET A 101 -11.17 2.94 15.78
N GLU A 102 -11.48 3.99 15.03
CA GLU A 102 -11.71 5.33 15.59
C GLU A 102 -12.85 5.31 16.61
N PHE A 103 -13.99 4.68 16.28
CA PHE A 103 -15.10 4.54 17.22
C PHE A 103 -14.72 3.78 18.49
N LYS A 104 -13.97 2.68 18.37
CA LYS A 104 -13.47 1.94 19.55
C LYS A 104 -12.53 2.79 20.41
N ASN A 105 -11.66 3.58 19.80
CA ASN A 105 -10.76 4.47 20.53
C ASN A 105 -11.53 5.57 21.27
N VAL A 106 -12.59 6.11 20.65
CA VAL A 106 -13.50 7.07 21.29
C VAL A 106 -14.23 6.44 22.47
N GLU A 107 -14.66 5.18 22.37
CA GLU A 107 -15.30 4.45 23.47
C GLU A 107 -14.34 4.16 24.63
N LEU A 108 -13.08 3.79 24.34
CA LEU A 108 -12.07 3.53 25.37
C LEU A 108 -11.66 4.80 26.15
N ASN A 109 -11.77 5.97 25.52
CA ASN A 109 -11.48 7.26 26.16
C ASN A 109 -12.67 7.83 26.94
N LYS A 110 -13.87 7.24 26.84
CA LYS A 110 -15.03 7.59 27.68
C LYS A 110 -14.88 6.93 29.05
N GLY A 111 -14.18 7.61 29.96
CA GLY A 111 -13.96 7.14 31.33
C GLY A 111 -12.67 7.63 31.98
N VAL A 112 -11.88 8.44 31.26
CA VAL A 112 -10.71 9.14 31.78
C VAL A 112 -11.05 10.64 31.88
N GLU A 113 -11.99 10.99 32.76
CA GLU A 113 -12.23 12.36 33.24
C GLU A 113 -12.42 12.35 34.75
#